data_AF-A0A940MQH6-F1
#
_entry.id   AF-A0A940MQH6-F1
#
_cell.length_a   1.000
_cell.length_b   1.000
_cell.length_c   1.000
_cell.angle_alpha   90.00
_cell.angle_beta   90.00
_cell.angle_gamma   90.00
#
_symmetry.space_group_name_H-M   'P 1'
#
loop_
_entity.id
_entity.type
_entity.pdbx_description
1 polymer ?
#
loop_
_entity_poly.entity_id
_entity_poly.type
_entity_poly.pdbx_seq_one_letter_code
_entity_poly.pdbx_strand_id
1 'polypeptide(L)' 'MQVSVRDNNVDQALRALKKKLQREGVFREMKLKQHFEKPSVKKAREKAEAIRRARKLARKKAQREGLL' A
#
# COMPACT_ATOMS: atom_id res chain seq x y z
N MET A 1 4.98 -9.39 11.66
CA MET A 1 5.83 -9.07 10.51
C MET A 1 7.28 -9.27 10.91
N GLN A 2 7.98 -10.27 10.35
CA GLN A 2 9.35 -10.61 10.74
C GLN A 2 10.28 -10.56 9.52
N VAL A 3 11.51 -10.09 9.72
CA VAL A 3 12.58 -10.12 8.72
C VAL A 3 13.78 -10.80 9.35
N SER A 4 14.27 -11.87 8.74
CA SER A 4 15.51 -12.52 9.13
C SER A 4 16.70 -11.77 8.55
N VAL A 5 17.69 -11.52 9.38
CA VAL A 5 18.98 -10.98 8.94
C VAL A 5 19.84 -12.16 8.50
N ARG A 6 20.40 -12.09 7.29
CA ARG A 6 21.38 -13.05 6.78
C ARG A 6 22.72 -12.35 6.64
N ASP A 7 23.80 -13.09 6.89
CA ASP A 7 25.18 -12.66 6.63
C ASP A 7 25.58 -11.34 7.33
N ASN A 8 25.04 -11.11 8.53
CA ASN A 8 25.23 -9.90 9.33
C ASN A 8 24.85 -8.57 8.63
N ASN A 9 24.09 -8.64 7.54
CA ASN A 9 23.71 -7.47 6.75
C ASN A 9 22.42 -6.82 7.27
N VAL A 10 22.56 -6.05 8.34
CA VAL A 10 21.45 -5.38 9.03
C VAL A 10 20.80 -4.28 8.18
N ASP A 11 21.58 -3.52 7.43
CA ASP A 11 21.05 -2.42 6.59
C ASP A 11 20.11 -2.93 5.50
N GLN A 12 20.45 -4.05 4.86
CA GLN A 12 19.59 -4.65 3.85
C GLN A 12 18.29 -5.18 4.48
N ALA A 13 18.38 -5.80 5.66
CA ALA A 13 17.22 -6.27 6.40
C ALA A 13 16.29 -5.10 6.79
N LEU A 14 16.83 -3.97 7.24
CA LEU A 14 16.06 -2.76 7.55
C LEU A 14 15.38 -2.18 6.30
N ARG A 15 16.08 -2.11 5.17
CA ARG A 15 15.49 -1.69 3.89
C ARG A 15 14.38 -2.62 3.44
N ALA A 16 14.55 -3.93 3.61
CA ALA A 16 13.54 -4.93 3.28
C ALA A 16 12.31 -4.79 4.19
N LEU A 17 12.50 -4.61 5.50
CA LEU A 17 11.44 -4.37 6.47
C LEU A 17 10.65 -3.11 6.11
N LYS A 18 11.35 -1.99 5.86
CA LYS A 18 10.72 -0.72 5.45
C LYS A 18 9.88 -0.90 4.16
N LYS A 19 10.43 -1.58 3.15
CA LYS A 19 9.69 -1.86 1.91
C LYS A 19 8.46 -2.73 2.14
N LYS A 20 8.55 -3.76 3.01
CA LYS A 20 7.40 -4.59 3.35
C LYS A 20 6.33 -3.77 4.10
N LEU A 21 6.71 -2.92 5.07
CA LEU A 21 5.78 -2.07 5.83
C LEU A 21 5.04 -1.08 4.93
N GLN A 22 5.75 -0.52 3.95
CA GLN A 22 5.16 0.36 2.94
C GLN A 22 4.18 -0.38 2.02
N ARG A 23 4.45 -1.64 1.67
CA ARG A 23 3.54 -2.47 0.84
C ARG A 23 2.28 -2.87 1.60
N GLU A 24 2.42 -3.24 2.86
CA GLU A 24 1.29 -3.58 3.74
C GLU A 24 0.43 -2.35 4.07
N GLY A 25 0.97 -1.14 3.87
CA GLY A 25 0.22 0.10 4.05
C GLY A 25 0.01 0.49 5.51
N VAL A 26 0.76 -0.12 6.44
CA VAL A 26 0.67 0.11 7.89
C VAL A 26 0.74 1.59 8.24
N PHE A 27 1.70 2.33 7.66
CA PHE A 27 1.82 3.77 7.89
C PHE A 27 0.61 4.58 7.41
N ARG A 28 -0.05 4.12 6.35
CA ARG A 28 -1.26 4.76 5.83
C ARG A 28 -2.45 4.51 6.76
N GLU A 29 -2.57 3.29 7.28
CA GLU A 29 -3.60 2.98 8.28
C GLU A 29 -3.39 3.75 9.57
N MET A 30 -2.14 3.84 10.06
CA MET A 30 -1.81 4.63 11.25
C MET A 30 -2.25 6.08 11.07
N LYS A 31 -1.94 6.71 9.93
CA LYS A 31 -2.36 8.09 9.65
C LYS A 31 -3.88 8.25 9.58
N LEU A 32 -4.59 7.28 9.00
CA LEU A 32 -6.06 7.30 8.91
C LEU A 32 -6.74 7.09 10.26
N LYS A 33 -6.11 6.35 11.19
CA LYS A 33 -6.65 6.07 12.53
C LYS A 33 -6.29 7.12 13.58
N GLN A 34 -5.49 8.13 13.23
CA GLN A 34 -5.10 9.20 14.17
C GLN A 34 -6.28 10.05 14.66
N HIS A 35 -7.34 10.16 13.86
CA HIS A 35 -8.52 10.93 14.19
C HIS A 35 -9.78 10.14 13.85
N PHE A 36 -10.88 10.46 14.53
CA PHE A 36 -12.17 9.87 14.23
C PHE A 36 -12.68 10.35 12.86
N GLU A 37 -12.93 9.40 11.96
CA GLU A 37 -13.55 9.64 10.65
C GLU A 37 -15.03 9.23 10.73
N LYS A 38 -15.95 10.15 10.43
CA LYS A 38 -17.39 9.86 10.40
C LYS A 38 -17.65 8.70 9.42
N PRO A 39 -18.57 7.75 9.73
CA PRO A 39 -18.82 6.58 8.89
C PRO A 39 -19.18 6.91 7.43
N SER A 40 -19.88 8.02 7.19
CA SER A 40 -20.22 8.49 5.84
C SER A 40 -18.98 8.90 5.03
N VAL A 41 -18.04 9.59 5.67
CA VAL A 41 -16.78 10.04 5.04
C VAL A 41 -15.89 8.84 4.74
N LYS A 42 -15.82 7.88 5.68
CA LYS A 42 -15.11 6.61 5.49
C LYS A 42 -15.63 5.84 4.27
N LYS A 43 -16.96 5.69 4.14
CA LYS A 43 -17.60 5.03 2.98
C LYS A 43 -17.27 5.74 1.66
N ALA A 44 -17.31 7.07 1.63
CA ALA A 44 -16.99 7.84 0.43
C ALA A 44 -15.52 7.66 0.01
N ARG A 45 -14.59 7.68 0.97
CA ARG A 45 -13.16 7.46 0.75
C ARG A 45 -12.88 6.05 0.22
N GLU A 46 -13.48 5.03 0.84
CA GLU A 46 -13.33 3.64 0.40
C GLU A 46 -13.81 3.43 -1.04
N LYS A 47 -14.96 4.01 -1.41
CA LYS A 47 -15.48 3.98 -2.78
C LYS A 47 -14.53 4.67 -3.77
N ALA A 48 -14.04 5.85 -3.43
CA ALA A 48 -13.08 6.58 -4.27
C ALA A 48 -11.75 5.82 -4.44
N GLU A 49 -11.26 5.20 -3.38
CA GLU A 49 -10.05 4.36 -3.41
C GLU A 49 -10.22 3.11 -4.27
N ALA A 50 -11.38 2.45 -4.21
CA ALA A 50 -11.70 1.29 -5.03
C ALA A 50 -11.70 1.66 -6.53
N ILE A 51 -12.35 2.77 -6.90
CA ILE A 51 -12.34 3.27 -8.28
C ILE A 51 -10.91 3.58 -8.75
N ARG A 52 -10.10 4.24 -7.90
CA ARG A 52 -8.70 4.55 -8.23
C ARG A 52 -7.88 3.27 -8.43
N ARG A 53 -8.08 2.24 -7.60
CA ARG A 53 -7.40 0.94 -7.75
C ARG A 53 -7.81 0.24 -9.05
N ALA A 54 -9.10 0.21 -9.37
CA ALA A 54 -9.61 -0.38 -10.60
C ALA A 54 -9.01 0.29 -11.84
N ARG A 55 -8.98 1.63 -11.87
CA ARG A 55 -8.35 2.40 -12.97
C ARG A 55 -6.84 2.09 -13.10
N LYS A 56 -6.13 1.99 -11.98
CA LYS A 56 -4.70 1.64 -11.98
C LYS A 56 -4.48 0.22 -12.53
N LEU A 57 -5.34 -0.74 -12.17
CA LEU A 57 -5.25 -2.11 -12.66
C LEU A 57 -5.53 -2.19 -14.17
N ALA A 58 -6.58 -1.49 -14.63
CA ALA A 58 -6.91 -1.42 -16.06
C ALA A 58 -5.75 -0.82 -16.88
N ARG A 59 -5.15 0.27 -16.41
CA ARG A 59 -3.96 0.86 -17.06
C ARG A 59 -2.78 -0.12 -17.13
N LYS A 60 -2.50 -0.85 -16.04
CA LYS A 60 -1.44 -1.86 -16.04
C LYS A 60 -1.72 -3.02 -16.99
N LYS A 61 -3.00 -3.42 -17.11
CA LYS A 61 -3.44 -4.45 -18.04
C LYS A 61 -3.25 -4.00 -19.50
N ALA A 62 -3.70 -2.79 -19.83
CA ALA A 62 -3.53 -2.22 -21.17
C ALA A 62 -2.06 -2.13 -21.60
N GLN A 63 -1.16 -1.70 -20.70
CA GLN A 63 0.29 -1.69 -20.95
C GLN A 63 0.88 -3.09 -21.17
N ARG A 64 0.33 -4.11 -20.49
CA ARG A 64 0.77 -5.51 -20.67
C ARG A 64 0.28 -6.09 -21.98
N GLU A 65 -0.90 -5.68 -22.43
CA GLU A 65 -1.55 -6.14 -23.66
C GLU A 65 -1.11 -5.32 -24.89
N GLY A 66 -0.20 -4.35 -24.73
CA GLY A 66 0.34 -3.56 -25.84
C GLY A 66 -0.65 -2.56 -26.45
N LEU A 67 -1.75 -2.28 -25.77
CA LEU A 67 -2.78 -1.30 -26.17
C LEU A 67 -2.36 0.15 -25.84
N LEU A 68 -1.21 0.34 -25.18
CA LEU A 68 -0.54 1.57 -24.76
C LEU A 68 0.96 1.31 -24.60
#